data_AF-A0AAN1WHT7-F1
#
_entry.id   AF-A0AAN1WHT7-F1
#
_cell.length_a   1.000
_cell.length_b   1.000
_cell.length_c   1.000
_cell.angle_alpha   90.00
_cell.angle_beta   90.00
_cell.angle_gamma   90.00
#
_symmetry.space_group_name_H-M   'P 1'
#
loop_
_entity.id
_entity.type
_entity.pdbx_description
1 polymer ?
#
loop_
_entity_poly.entity_id
_entity_poly.type
_entity_poly.pdbx_seq_one_letter_code
_entity_poly.pdbx_strand_id
1 'polypeptide(L)'
;MRLHSPHALVIWRFKARACTRILLAITLAVITPSLLAQDKDPRQAKLDELRAVINQLKGELDGVKDERDDLLKNLEKSESKIGELNKKAKELEQKIDNNQVQLLDLRREKEALASVKKQQQRQVTEQVNTAYRLGQQSHLKLLLNQRDAALVARNLKYFDYIAAARAEQIAAANHTIERLSRIEPEMAAEQTKLARNSKSLREQQQALKAQFKERKQTLKKLEQTIATKDQQLKASEKDQKRLQNLIERVVRVAGDIDAPVNTQKITSLKGQLPWPTKGPVRHSYNSQRVSGKVRWQGMLIGAPADSPVKAVHHGRVVFADYLRGHGLLVIVDHGHGMLSLYAHNKTLYKTLGEWVNAGEIIAAVGNSGGQAQAGLYFELRKNGTPTNPHHWLKKSA
;
A
#
# COMPACT_ATOMS: atom_id res chain seq x y z
N MET A 1 -26.46 73.61 -28.66
CA MET A 1 -25.17 74.26 -29.00
C MET A 1 -24.62 74.89 -27.72
N ARG A 2 -23.34 74.67 -27.40
CA ARG A 2 -22.59 75.01 -26.14
C ARG A 2 -22.81 73.98 -25.00
N LEU A 3 -21.88 73.05 -24.73
CA LEU A 3 -20.57 73.16 -24.02
C LEU A 3 -20.74 73.62 -22.56
N HIS A 4 -20.09 73.10 -21.53
CA HIS A 4 -19.28 71.92 -21.19
C HIS A 4 -19.20 71.94 -19.63
N SER A 5 -18.85 70.81 -19.02
CA SER A 5 -18.67 70.46 -17.60
C SER A 5 -18.24 71.55 -16.59
N PRO A 6 -18.50 71.35 -15.28
CA PRO A 6 -17.35 71.32 -14.35
C PRO A 6 -17.53 70.51 -13.03
N HIS A 7 -16.41 70.07 -12.44
CA HIS A 7 -15.96 70.37 -11.06
C HIS A 7 -15.23 69.23 -10.33
N ALA A 8 -14.02 69.58 -9.90
CA ALA A 8 -13.23 68.91 -8.89
C ALA A 8 -13.27 69.71 -7.57
N LEU A 9 -13.12 68.97 -6.45
CA LEU A 9 -12.52 69.33 -5.16
C LEU A 9 -13.11 70.46 -4.28
N VAL A 10 -13.24 70.17 -2.98
CA VAL A 10 -12.96 70.99 -1.76
C VAL A 10 -13.72 70.33 -0.58
N ILE A 11 -13.07 69.53 0.29
CA ILE A 11 -12.39 69.89 1.55
C ILE A 11 -13.30 70.57 2.59
N TRP A 12 -13.54 69.91 3.73
CA TRP A 12 -13.79 70.57 5.01
C TRP A 12 -12.92 69.96 6.13
N ARG A 13 -12.20 70.84 6.83
CA ARG A 13 -11.29 70.58 7.97
C ARG A 13 -12.06 70.83 9.26
N PHE A 14 -11.77 70.10 10.34
CA PHE A 14 -11.90 70.66 11.70
C PHE A 14 -10.77 70.17 12.63
N LYS A 15 -10.25 71.15 13.39
CA LYS A 15 -9.05 71.19 14.25
C LYS A 15 -9.25 70.40 15.57
N ALA A 16 -8.30 69.58 15.99
CA ALA A 16 -7.18 69.85 16.93
C ALA A 16 -7.54 70.00 18.42
N ARG A 17 -6.95 69.15 19.27
CA ARG A 17 -6.44 69.49 20.61
C ARG A 17 -5.37 68.48 21.04
N ALA A 18 -4.34 69.02 21.68
CA ALA A 18 -3.02 68.43 21.89
C ALA A 18 -2.81 67.93 23.33
N CYS A 19 -1.66 67.24 23.50
CA CYS A 19 -0.74 67.26 24.65
C CYS A 19 -0.52 65.95 25.42
N THR A 20 0.79 65.61 25.49
CA THR A 20 1.57 64.86 26.50
C THR A 20 1.89 63.38 26.31
N ARG A 21 3.20 63.08 26.55
CA ARG A 21 3.95 61.80 26.58
C ARG A 21 4.64 61.45 25.24
N ILE A 22 5.80 62.01 24.89
CA ILE A 22 7.18 61.79 25.43
C ILE A 22 7.61 60.32 25.42
N LEU A 23 8.54 60.01 24.51
CA LEU A 23 9.60 58.98 24.55
C LEU A 23 9.28 57.63 25.22
N LEU A 24 8.92 56.63 24.42
CA LEU A 24 9.41 55.24 24.57
C LEU A 24 9.08 54.42 23.29
N ALA A 25 9.75 54.71 22.17
CA ALA A 25 9.52 54.01 20.90
C ALA A 25 10.57 52.92 20.59
N ILE A 26 11.41 52.55 21.55
CA ILE A 26 12.38 51.45 21.40
C ILE A 26 12.51 50.75 22.75
N THR A 27 11.58 49.84 23.04
CA THR A 27 11.71 48.71 23.98
C THR A 27 10.37 47.98 24.00
N LEU A 28 10.41 46.66 24.05
CA LEU A 28 9.27 45.72 24.15
C LEU A 28 8.65 45.23 22.84
N ALA A 29 9.46 44.51 22.05
CA ALA A 29 8.99 43.32 21.34
C ALA A 29 10.11 42.25 21.31
N VAL A 30 10.74 42.00 22.46
CA VAL A 30 11.36 40.71 22.75
C VAL A 30 10.25 39.85 23.35
N ILE A 31 9.44 39.25 22.47
CA ILE A 31 8.68 38.06 22.81
C ILE A 31 9.24 37.00 21.87
N THR A 32 10.26 36.29 22.35
CA THR A 32 10.56 34.94 21.90
C THR A 32 9.43 34.04 22.37
N PRO A 33 8.60 33.44 21.49
CA PRO A 33 8.00 32.17 21.82
C PRO A 33 9.07 31.12 21.57
N SER A 34 9.72 30.74 22.66
CA SER A 34 10.37 29.46 22.84
C SER A 34 9.51 28.34 22.23
N LEU A 35 10.16 27.44 21.49
CA LEU A 35 9.71 26.05 21.28
C LEU A 35 8.33 25.86 20.63
N LEU A 36 8.31 25.87 19.29
CA LEU A 36 7.62 24.79 18.57
C LEU A 36 8.49 23.52 18.70
N ALA A 37 8.56 22.96 19.91
CA ALA A 37 8.82 21.54 20.04
C ALA A 37 7.56 20.86 19.53
N GLN A 38 7.58 20.48 18.25
CA GLN A 38 6.68 19.47 17.74
C GLN A 38 6.96 18.23 18.61
N ASP A 39 6.12 17.99 19.62
CA ASP A 39 6.15 16.74 20.39
C ASP A 39 5.88 15.62 19.37
N LYS A 40 6.95 15.11 18.77
CA LYS A 40 6.91 13.94 17.92
C LYS A 40 6.30 12.86 18.78
N ASP A 41 5.21 12.24 18.31
CA ASP A 41 4.62 11.08 18.96
C ASP A 41 5.77 10.14 19.37
N PRO A 42 5.87 9.75 20.66
CA PRO A 42 6.97 8.92 21.15
C PRO A 42 7.15 7.63 20.33
N ARG A 43 6.08 7.16 19.67
CA ARG A 43 6.11 6.02 18.74
C ARG A 43 6.85 6.34 17.43
N GLN A 44 6.70 7.55 16.90
CA GLN A 44 7.42 8.01 15.71
C GLN A 44 8.90 8.25 16.01
N ALA A 45 9.21 8.78 17.20
CA ALA A 45 10.59 8.94 17.65
C ALA A 45 11.33 7.59 17.73
N LYS A 46 10.70 6.56 18.32
CA LYS A 46 11.24 5.19 18.34
C LYS A 46 11.44 4.62 16.93
N LEU A 47 10.52 4.87 15.99
CA LEU A 47 10.69 4.44 14.59
C LEU A 47 11.85 5.15 13.89
N ASP A 48 12.01 6.46 14.11
CA ASP A 48 13.11 7.23 13.55
C ASP A 48 14.45 6.74 14.11
N GLU A 49 14.51 6.39 15.41
CA GLU A 49 15.68 5.77 16.04
C GLU A 49 15.98 4.38 15.43
N LEU A 50 14.98 3.53 15.22
CA LEU A 50 15.16 2.25 14.52
C LEU A 50 15.70 2.45 13.11
N ARG A 51 15.21 3.45 12.37
CA ARG A 51 15.75 3.80 11.04
C ARG A 51 17.21 4.23 11.13
N ALA A 52 17.55 5.06 12.11
CA ALA A 52 18.92 5.50 12.33
C ALA A 52 19.84 4.32 12.66
N VAL A 53 19.41 3.40 13.52
CA VAL A 53 20.12 2.15 13.83
C VAL A 53 20.35 1.31 12.58
N ILE A 54 19.32 1.12 11.75
CA ILE A 54 19.43 0.35 10.49
C ILE A 54 20.44 1.02 9.55
N ASN A 55 20.39 2.34 9.42
CA ASN A 55 21.30 3.09 8.55
C ASN A 55 22.75 3.08 9.07
N GLN A 56 22.95 3.20 10.39
CA GLN A 56 24.27 3.09 11.01
C GLN A 56 24.87 1.70 10.79
N LEU A 57 24.06 0.65 10.94
CA LEU A 57 24.46 -0.74 10.65
C LEU A 57 24.91 -0.94 9.20
N LYS A 58 24.28 -0.24 8.26
CA LYS A 58 24.71 -0.23 6.86
C LYS A 58 26.05 0.50 6.67
N GLY A 59 26.26 1.62 7.38
CA GLY A 59 27.47 2.45 7.28
C GLY A 59 28.71 1.93 8.01
N GLU A 60 28.57 1.22 9.14
CA GLU A 60 29.69 0.60 9.89
C GLU A 60 30.44 -0.47 9.08
N LEU A 61 29.95 -0.80 7.87
CA LEU A 61 30.49 -1.81 6.98
C LEU A 61 31.50 -1.28 5.94
N ASP A 62 31.89 0.01 6.02
CA ASP A 62 32.81 0.64 5.06
C ASP A 62 34.30 0.60 5.47
N GLY A 63 34.62 0.09 6.66
CA GLY A 63 35.97 0.18 7.25
C GLY A 63 37.03 -0.83 6.77
N VAL A 64 36.66 -1.91 6.07
CA VAL A 64 37.62 -2.89 5.55
C VAL A 64 37.23 -3.25 4.11
N LYS A 65 38.01 -2.79 3.14
CA LYS A 65 37.78 -3.00 1.70
C LYS A 65 38.51 -4.25 1.23
N ASP A 66 37.79 -5.37 1.18
CA ASP A 66 38.20 -6.59 0.48
C ASP A 66 37.27 -6.82 -0.72
N GLU A 67 37.78 -7.46 -1.78
CA GLU A 67 37.01 -7.83 -2.99
C GLU A 67 35.69 -8.54 -2.65
N ARG A 68 35.70 -9.40 -1.62
CA ARG A 68 34.51 -10.09 -1.10
C ARG A 68 33.44 -9.12 -0.60
N ASP A 69 33.85 -8.08 0.13
CA ASP A 69 32.92 -7.12 0.73
C ASP A 69 32.24 -6.27 -0.37
N ASP A 70 32.95 -5.97 -1.45
CA ASP A 70 32.38 -5.32 -2.64
C ASP A 70 31.39 -6.23 -3.38
N LEU A 71 31.73 -7.52 -3.57
CA LEU A 71 30.80 -8.49 -4.17
C LEU A 71 29.51 -8.64 -3.34
N LEU A 72 29.63 -8.61 -2.02
CA LEU A 72 28.46 -8.72 -1.13
C LEU A 72 27.61 -7.45 -1.11
N LYS A 73 28.22 -6.26 -1.24
CA LYS A 73 27.49 -5.00 -1.46
C LYS A 73 26.74 -5.02 -2.80
N ASN A 74 27.36 -5.52 -3.86
CA ASN A 74 26.69 -5.66 -5.15
C ASN A 74 25.54 -6.67 -5.10
N LEU A 75 25.73 -7.80 -4.39
CA LEU A 75 24.68 -8.78 -4.17
C LEU A 75 23.51 -8.17 -3.39
N GLU A 76 23.78 -7.44 -2.31
CA GLU A 76 22.77 -6.73 -1.52
C GLU A 76 21.97 -5.75 -2.39
N LYS A 77 22.64 -4.90 -3.17
CA LYS A 77 21.99 -3.95 -4.07
C LYS A 77 21.10 -4.66 -5.08
N SER A 78 21.60 -5.71 -5.72
CA SER A 78 20.85 -6.46 -6.73
C SER A 78 19.64 -7.19 -6.13
N GLU A 79 19.81 -7.87 -5.00
CA GLU A 79 18.71 -8.60 -4.34
C GLU A 79 17.65 -7.67 -3.74
N SER A 80 18.07 -6.53 -3.18
CA SER A 80 17.15 -5.47 -2.74
C SER A 80 16.36 -4.92 -3.92
N LYS A 81 17.04 -4.69 -5.06
CA LYS A 81 16.38 -4.20 -6.26
C LYS A 81 15.40 -5.21 -6.84
N ILE A 82 15.77 -6.49 -6.86
CA ILE A 82 14.88 -7.59 -7.26
C ILE A 82 13.63 -7.60 -6.36
N GLY A 83 13.79 -7.46 -5.04
CA GLY A 83 12.67 -7.36 -4.11
C GLY A 83 11.72 -6.20 -4.43
N GLU A 84 12.26 -4.99 -4.62
CA GLU A 84 11.46 -3.81 -4.99
C GLU A 84 10.74 -3.99 -6.33
N LEU A 85 11.43 -4.50 -7.35
CA LEU A 85 10.87 -4.71 -8.69
C LEU A 85 9.74 -5.73 -8.65
N ASN A 86 9.89 -6.83 -7.91
CA ASN A 86 8.82 -7.82 -7.73
C ASN A 86 7.62 -7.24 -7.00
N LYS A 87 7.83 -6.42 -5.94
CA LYS A 87 6.74 -5.74 -5.25
C LYS A 87 5.96 -4.84 -6.21
N LYS A 88 6.65 -3.99 -6.97
CA LYS A 88 6.04 -3.11 -7.98
C LYS A 88 5.33 -3.88 -9.10
N ALA A 89 5.91 -4.97 -9.56
CA ALA A 89 5.28 -5.82 -10.58
C ALA A 89 3.95 -6.39 -10.08
N LYS A 90 3.91 -6.93 -8.86
CA LYS A 90 2.67 -7.45 -8.24
C LYS A 90 1.60 -6.38 -8.04
N GLU A 91 2.00 -5.17 -7.62
CA GLU A 91 1.08 -4.03 -7.51
C GLU A 91 0.51 -3.60 -8.87
N LEU A 92 1.32 -3.65 -9.94
CA LEU A 92 0.88 -3.35 -11.30
C LEU A 92 -0.05 -4.43 -11.85
N GLU A 93 0.24 -5.71 -11.61
CA GLU A 93 -0.63 -6.84 -11.97
C GLU A 93 -2.01 -6.67 -11.33
N GLN A 94 -2.08 -6.40 -10.03
CA GLN A 94 -3.36 -6.16 -9.35
C GLN A 94 -4.12 -4.95 -9.92
N LYS A 95 -3.41 -3.87 -10.28
CA LYS A 95 -4.04 -2.71 -10.93
C LYS A 95 -4.59 -3.06 -12.30
N ILE A 96 -3.85 -3.84 -13.09
CA ILE A 96 -4.27 -4.32 -14.42
C ILE A 96 -5.54 -5.16 -14.30
N ASP A 97 -5.58 -6.12 -13.36
CA ASP A 97 -6.74 -6.97 -13.14
C ASP A 97 -7.96 -6.12 -12.73
N ASN A 98 -7.79 -5.17 -11.82
CA ASN A 98 -8.85 -4.25 -11.42
C ASN A 98 -9.34 -3.37 -12.59
N ASN A 99 -8.44 -2.82 -13.41
CA ASN A 99 -8.82 -2.02 -14.59
C ASN A 99 -9.59 -2.88 -15.60
N GLN A 100 -9.22 -4.15 -15.79
CA GLN A 100 -9.93 -5.08 -16.67
C GLN A 100 -11.34 -5.38 -16.17
N VAL A 101 -11.51 -5.64 -14.86
CA VAL A 101 -12.82 -5.83 -14.24
C VAL A 101 -13.70 -4.59 -14.42
N GLN A 102 -13.16 -3.40 -14.13
CA GLN A 102 -13.89 -2.14 -14.31
C GLN A 102 -14.31 -1.89 -15.76
N LEU A 103 -13.44 -2.19 -16.74
CA LEU A 103 -13.79 -2.11 -18.15
C LEU A 103 -14.90 -3.07 -18.55
N LEU A 104 -14.91 -4.29 -18.00
CA LEU A 104 -15.98 -5.26 -18.24
C LEU A 104 -17.31 -4.77 -17.66
N ASP A 105 -17.30 -4.21 -16.45
CA ASP A 105 -18.50 -3.68 -15.80
C ASP A 105 -19.06 -2.47 -16.57
N LEU A 106 -18.22 -1.53 -16.98
CA LEU A 106 -18.64 -0.39 -17.81
C LEU A 106 -19.22 -0.83 -19.16
N ARG A 107 -18.66 -1.87 -19.78
CA ARG A 107 -19.20 -2.44 -21.04
C ARG A 107 -20.59 -3.04 -20.83
N ARG A 108 -20.78 -3.82 -19.75
CA ARG A 108 -22.09 -4.40 -19.39
C ARG A 108 -23.11 -3.31 -19.11
N GLU A 109 -22.72 -2.27 -18.38
CA GLU A 109 -23.58 -1.13 -18.09
C GLU A 109 -24.00 -0.40 -19.37
N LYS A 110 -23.04 -0.15 -20.28
CA LYS A 110 -23.31 0.45 -21.60
C LYS A 110 -24.31 -0.37 -22.41
N GLU A 111 -24.13 -1.68 -22.49
CA GLU A 111 -25.04 -2.58 -23.22
C GLU A 111 -26.44 -2.58 -22.61
N ALA A 112 -26.55 -2.63 -21.28
CA ALA A 112 -27.82 -2.56 -20.58
C ALA A 112 -28.55 -1.23 -20.83
N LEU A 113 -27.85 -0.09 -20.68
CA LEU A 113 -28.40 1.23 -20.93
C LEU A 113 -28.76 1.46 -22.41
N ALA A 114 -28.01 0.86 -23.35
CA ALA A 114 -28.36 0.89 -24.77
C ALA A 114 -29.70 0.18 -25.04
N SER A 115 -29.95 -0.95 -24.36
CA SER A 115 -31.24 -1.65 -24.42
C SER A 115 -32.37 -0.81 -23.83
N VAL A 116 -32.14 -0.22 -22.65
CA VAL A 116 -33.11 0.68 -21.98
C VAL A 116 -33.44 1.89 -22.85
N LYS A 117 -32.42 2.55 -23.42
CA LYS A 117 -32.59 3.67 -24.36
C LYS A 117 -33.45 3.28 -25.55
N LYS A 118 -33.21 2.10 -26.14
CA LYS A 118 -34.01 1.59 -27.27
C LYS A 118 -35.47 1.36 -26.88
N GLN A 119 -35.72 0.86 -25.68
CA GLN A 119 -37.09 0.69 -25.16
C GLN A 119 -37.77 2.03 -24.93
N GLN A 120 -37.10 2.99 -24.28
CA GLN A 120 -37.61 4.35 -24.07
C GLN A 120 -37.93 5.04 -25.39
N GLN A 121 -37.06 4.92 -26.40
CA GLN A 121 -37.29 5.47 -27.75
C GLN A 121 -38.53 4.88 -28.43
N ARG A 122 -38.79 3.57 -28.26
CA ARG A 122 -40.01 2.93 -28.79
C ARG A 122 -41.27 3.48 -28.11
N GLN A 123 -41.25 3.58 -26.78
CA GLN A 123 -42.38 4.10 -26.01
C GLN A 123 -42.70 5.56 -26.38
N VAL A 124 -41.69 6.41 -26.48
CA VAL A 124 -41.86 7.81 -26.88
C VAL A 124 -42.39 7.90 -28.32
N THR A 125 -41.84 7.12 -29.25
CA THR A 125 -42.31 7.07 -30.65
C THR A 125 -43.77 6.65 -30.75
N GLU A 126 -44.18 5.62 -30.01
CA GLU A 126 -45.57 5.15 -30.00
C GLU A 126 -46.54 6.22 -29.47
N GLN A 127 -46.16 6.92 -28.40
CA GLN A 127 -46.95 8.01 -27.83
C GLN A 127 -47.08 9.19 -28.80
N VAL A 128 -45.98 9.60 -29.45
CA VAL A 128 -45.97 10.69 -30.44
C VAL A 128 -46.84 10.33 -31.66
N ASN A 129 -46.72 9.10 -32.17
CA ASN A 129 -47.52 8.62 -33.28
C ASN A 129 -49.02 8.58 -32.95
N THR A 130 -49.37 8.14 -31.73
CA THR A 130 -50.76 8.11 -31.27
C THR A 130 -51.32 9.52 -31.13
N ALA A 131 -50.55 10.44 -30.54
CA ALA A 131 -50.95 11.84 -30.43
C ALA A 131 -51.13 12.52 -31.80
N TYR A 132 -50.27 12.19 -32.76
CA TYR A 132 -50.37 12.69 -34.14
C TYR A 132 -51.61 12.14 -34.86
N ARG A 133 -51.88 10.83 -34.79
CA ARG A 133 -53.05 10.18 -35.44
C ARG A 133 -54.38 10.65 -34.87
N LEU A 134 -54.44 10.99 -33.59
CA LEU A 134 -55.61 11.61 -32.96
C LEU A 134 -55.83 13.08 -33.42
N GLY A 135 -55.03 13.55 -34.39
CA GLY A 135 -55.27 14.78 -35.15
C GLY A 135 -54.88 16.05 -34.42
N GLN A 136 -54.01 15.97 -33.41
CA GLN A 136 -53.68 17.09 -32.51
C GLN A 136 -54.93 17.84 -32.01
N GLN A 137 -56.11 17.18 -31.94
CA GLN A 137 -57.30 17.83 -31.39
C GLN A 137 -56.93 18.26 -29.98
N SER A 138 -56.76 19.57 -29.79
CA SER A 138 -56.32 20.12 -28.52
C SER A 138 -57.22 19.55 -27.44
N HIS A 139 -56.65 18.95 -26.42
CA HIS A 139 -57.41 18.35 -25.31
C HIS A 139 -58.37 19.39 -24.69
N LEU A 140 -58.05 20.67 -24.84
CA LEU A 140 -58.90 21.82 -24.53
C LEU A 140 -60.24 21.79 -25.30
N LYS A 141 -60.25 21.38 -26.57
CA LYS A 141 -61.48 21.28 -27.38
C LYS A 141 -62.42 20.19 -26.90
N LEU A 142 -61.90 19.10 -26.33
CA LEU A 142 -62.70 18.05 -25.67
C LEU A 142 -63.27 18.53 -24.33
N LEU A 143 -62.48 19.31 -23.57
CA LEU A 143 -62.91 19.91 -22.30
C LEU A 143 -63.98 21.00 -22.51
N LEU A 144 -63.84 21.81 -23.56
CA LEU A 144 -64.76 22.91 -23.89
C LEU A 144 -66.12 22.44 -24.44
N ASN A 145 -66.25 21.16 -24.84
CA ASN A 145 -67.48 20.59 -25.39
C ASN A 145 -68.33 19.83 -24.35
N GLN A 146 -67.89 19.75 -23.08
CA GLN A 146 -68.58 18.97 -22.04
C GLN A 146 -69.44 19.86 -21.11
N ARG A 147 -70.71 19.47 -20.91
CA ARG A 147 -71.70 20.19 -20.08
C ARG A 147 -71.72 19.76 -18.60
N ASP A 148 -70.97 18.72 -18.22
CA ASP A 148 -70.90 18.18 -16.84
C ASP A 148 -69.59 18.60 -16.14
N ALA A 149 -69.70 19.44 -15.11
CA ALA A 149 -68.58 19.96 -14.34
C ALA A 149 -67.78 18.88 -13.58
N ALA A 150 -68.44 17.82 -13.09
CA ALA A 150 -67.79 16.76 -12.34
C ALA A 150 -66.95 15.86 -13.26
N LEU A 151 -67.43 15.62 -14.48
CA LEU A 151 -66.68 14.91 -15.51
C LEU A 151 -65.44 15.68 -15.96
N VAL A 152 -65.57 17.01 -16.17
CA VAL A 152 -64.45 17.89 -16.52
C VAL A 152 -63.36 17.86 -15.44
N ALA A 153 -63.72 17.96 -14.16
CA ALA A 153 -62.76 17.92 -13.05
C ALA A 153 -61.97 16.59 -13.00
N ARG A 154 -62.64 15.45 -13.21
CA ARG A 154 -61.96 14.13 -13.28
C ARG A 154 -61.03 14.04 -14.50
N ASN A 155 -61.46 14.51 -15.66
CA ASN A 155 -60.66 14.49 -16.88
C ASN A 155 -59.40 15.34 -16.73
N LEU A 156 -59.50 16.54 -16.14
CA LEU A 156 -58.34 17.38 -15.81
C LEU A 156 -57.36 16.63 -14.90
N LYS A 157 -57.85 15.96 -13.86
CA LYS A 157 -57.00 15.19 -12.96
C LYS A 157 -56.29 14.02 -13.67
N TYR A 158 -56.97 13.32 -14.58
CA TYR A 158 -56.35 12.26 -15.39
C TYR A 158 -55.26 12.81 -16.32
N PHE A 159 -55.45 14.01 -16.88
CA PHE A 159 -54.42 14.65 -17.68
C PHE A 159 -53.18 15.01 -16.87
N ASP A 160 -53.35 15.49 -15.64
CA ASP A 160 -52.21 15.75 -14.74
C ASP A 160 -51.39 14.46 -14.51
N TYR A 161 -52.06 13.33 -14.25
CA TYR A 161 -51.39 12.05 -14.08
C TYR A 161 -50.63 11.60 -15.34
N ILE A 162 -51.24 11.76 -16.51
CA ILE A 162 -50.60 11.41 -17.80
C ILE A 162 -49.41 12.33 -18.08
N ALA A 163 -49.55 13.63 -17.83
CA ALA A 163 -48.49 14.62 -18.02
C ALA A 163 -47.31 14.36 -17.07
N ALA A 164 -47.59 14.05 -15.80
CA ALA A 164 -46.57 13.68 -14.81
C ALA A 164 -45.82 12.41 -15.23
N ALA A 165 -46.54 11.36 -15.63
CA ALA A 165 -45.93 10.11 -16.09
C ALA A 165 -45.04 10.31 -17.34
N ARG A 166 -45.45 11.18 -18.27
CA ARG A 166 -44.63 11.54 -19.45
C ARG A 166 -43.39 12.32 -19.06
N ALA A 167 -43.51 13.29 -18.15
CA ALA A 167 -42.37 14.05 -17.65
C ALA A 167 -41.33 13.13 -16.99
N GLU A 168 -41.78 12.15 -16.21
CA GLU A 168 -40.91 11.14 -15.59
C GLU A 168 -40.20 10.27 -16.64
N GLN A 169 -40.90 9.81 -17.68
CA GLN A 169 -40.30 9.04 -18.78
C GLN A 169 -39.22 9.84 -19.53
N ILE A 170 -39.47 11.12 -19.80
CA ILE A 170 -38.49 12.01 -20.45
C ILE A 170 -37.28 12.23 -19.53
N ALA A 171 -37.50 12.46 -18.23
CA ALA A 171 -36.42 12.61 -17.26
C ALA A 171 -35.54 11.34 -17.19
N ALA A 172 -36.16 10.15 -17.14
CA ALA A 172 -35.45 8.88 -17.14
C ALA A 172 -34.66 8.64 -18.43
N ALA A 173 -35.20 9.03 -19.59
CA ALA A 173 -34.50 8.96 -20.86
C ALA A 173 -33.30 9.91 -20.92
N ASN A 174 -33.45 11.14 -20.43
CA ASN A 174 -32.35 12.10 -20.35
C ASN A 174 -31.23 11.60 -19.44
N HIS A 175 -31.56 11.05 -18.27
CA HIS A 175 -30.58 10.44 -17.37
C HIS A 175 -29.85 9.26 -18.04
N THR A 176 -30.57 8.43 -18.81
CA THR A 176 -29.97 7.30 -19.56
C THR A 176 -29.00 7.79 -20.63
N ILE A 177 -29.36 8.84 -21.37
CA ILE A 177 -28.49 9.46 -22.40
C ILE A 177 -27.25 10.08 -21.77
N GLU A 178 -27.41 10.79 -20.65
CA GLU A 178 -26.30 11.39 -19.91
C GLU A 178 -25.35 10.33 -19.35
N ARG A 179 -25.87 9.23 -18.80
CA ARG A 179 -25.00 8.15 -18.33
C ARG A 179 -24.24 7.50 -19.49
N LEU A 180 -24.89 7.23 -20.62
CA LEU A 180 -24.24 6.70 -21.82
C LEU A 180 -23.16 7.64 -22.37
N SER A 181 -23.35 8.97 -22.32
CA SER A 181 -22.35 9.93 -22.80
C SER A 181 -21.13 10.01 -21.88
N ARG A 182 -21.29 9.71 -20.58
CA ARG A 182 -20.19 9.65 -19.59
C ARG A 182 -19.44 8.32 -19.60
N ILE A 183 -20.09 7.20 -19.94
CA ILE A 183 -19.43 5.89 -19.95
C ILE A 183 -18.32 5.82 -21.00
N GLU A 184 -18.49 6.41 -22.19
CA GLU A 184 -17.45 6.39 -23.24
C GLU A 184 -16.12 7.02 -22.79
N PRO A 185 -16.08 8.25 -22.24
CA PRO A 185 -14.84 8.82 -21.71
C PRO A 185 -14.32 8.07 -20.48
N GLU A 186 -15.18 7.51 -19.62
CA GLU A 186 -14.76 6.63 -18.51
C GLU A 186 -14.02 5.38 -19.02
N MET A 187 -14.57 4.71 -20.04
CA MET A 187 -13.95 3.55 -20.67
C MET A 187 -12.62 3.91 -21.36
N ALA A 188 -12.54 5.05 -22.05
CA ALA A 188 -11.30 5.52 -22.69
C ALA A 188 -10.21 5.83 -21.66
N ALA A 189 -10.58 6.43 -20.52
CA ALA A 189 -9.67 6.68 -19.41
C ALA A 189 -9.15 5.38 -18.80
N GLU A 190 -10.02 4.39 -18.56
CA GLU A 190 -9.63 3.07 -18.05
C GLU A 190 -8.73 2.30 -19.04
N GLN A 191 -9.01 2.37 -20.35
CA GLN A 191 -8.16 1.77 -21.38
C GLN A 191 -6.76 2.41 -21.40
N THR A 192 -6.67 3.72 -21.19
CA THR A 192 -5.40 4.45 -21.11
C THR A 192 -4.61 4.05 -19.86
N LYS A 193 -5.28 3.93 -18.70
CA LYS A 193 -4.67 3.41 -17.47
C LYS A 193 -4.13 2.00 -17.66
N LEU A 194 -4.93 1.12 -18.27
CA LEU A 194 -4.55 -0.26 -18.58
C LEU A 194 -3.30 -0.33 -19.48
N ALA A 195 -3.28 0.46 -20.56
CA ALA A 195 -2.13 0.52 -21.47
C ALA A 195 -0.85 1.01 -20.77
N ARG A 196 -0.97 2.06 -19.94
CA ARG A 196 0.13 2.60 -19.13
C ARG A 196 0.66 1.58 -18.13
N ASN A 197 -0.23 0.93 -17.38
CA ASN A 197 0.15 -0.07 -16.38
C ASN A 197 0.80 -1.30 -17.03
N SER A 198 0.27 -1.75 -18.17
CA SER A 198 0.83 -2.86 -18.95
C SER A 198 2.23 -2.53 -19.49
N LYS A 199 2.45 -1.30 -19.97
CA LYS A 199 3.78 -0.85 -20.41
C LYS A 199 4.76 -0.83 -19.22
N SER A 200 4.36 -0.25 -18.09
CA SER A 200 5.20 -0.19 -16.89
C SER A 200 5.55 -1.60 -16.39
N LEU A 201 4.62 -2.54 -16.41
CA LEU A 201 4.87 -3.93 -16.02
C LEU A 201 5.93 -4.59 -16.91
N ARG A 202 5.86 -4.38 -18.24
CA ARG A 202 6.88 -4.89 -19.17
C ARG A 202 8.27 -4.33 -18.88
N GLU A 203 8.36 -3.03 -18.57
CA GLU A 203 9.63 -2.38 -18.18
C GLU A 203 10.18 -2.98 -16.87
N GLN A 204 9.32 -3.19 -15.86
CA GLN A 204 9.74 -3.84 -14.61
C GLN A 204 10.24 -5.27 -14.86
N GLN A 205 9.58 -6.04 -15.71
CA GLN A 205 9.98 -7.41 -16.06
C GLN A 205 11.33 -7.46 -16.78
N GLN A 206 11.61 -6.49 -17.67
CA GLN A 206 12.91 -6.38 -18.33
C GLN A 206 14.03 -6.03 -17.33
N ALA A 207 13.78 -5.04 -16.46
CA ALA A 207 14.72 -4.68 -15.40
C ALA A 207 15.00 -5.85 -14.45
N LEU A 208 13.98 -6.63 -14.12
CA LEU A 208 14.09 -7.81 -13.26
C LEU A 208 14.99 -8.89 -13.89
N LYS A 209 14.82 -9.16 -15.20
CA LYS A 209 15.68 -10.09 -15.94
C LYS A 209 17.15 -9.65 -15.93
N ALA A 210 17.41 -8.35 -16.12
CA ALA A 210 18.76 -7.79 -16.04
C ALA A 210 19.38 -7.99 -14.64
N GLN A 211 18.61 -7.71 -13.59
CA GLN A 211 19.06 -7.89 -12.21
C GLN A 211 19.34 -9.36 -11.85
N PHE A 212 18.53 -10.31 -12.32
CA PHE A 212 18.82 -11.73 -12.12
C PHE A 212 20.11 -12.18 -12.81
N LYS A 213 20.44 -11.62 -13.97
CA LYS A 213 21.71 -11.88 -14.67
C LYS A 213 22.90 -11.36 -13.87
N GLU A 214 22.81 -10.13 -13.36
CA GLU A 214 23.83 -9.52 -12.50
C GLU A 214 24.06 -10.32 -11.22
N ARG A 215 22.96 -10.66 -10.51
CA ARG A 215 22.99 -11.53 -9.33
C ARG A 215 23.72 -12.85 -9.60
N LYS A 216 23.39 -13.53 -10.71
CA LYS A 216 24.02 -14.82 -11.06
C LYS A 216 25.52 -14.69 -11.26
N GLN A 217 25.99 -13.61 -11.89
CA GLN A 217 27.42 -13.35 -12.09
C GLN A 217 28.13 -13.07 -10.76
N THR A 218 27.52 -12.25 -9.89
CA THR A 218 28.07 -11.94 -8.56
C THR A 218 28.17 -13.18 -7.68
N LEU A 219 27.16 -14.05 -7.68
CA LEU A 219 27.19 -15.31 -6.93
C LEU A 219 28.30 -16.24 -7.40
N LYS A 220 28.51 -16.35 -8.72
CA LYS A 220 29.61 -17.14 -9.28
C LYS A 220 30.99 -16.65 -8.80
N LYS A 221 31.21 -15.33 -8.77
CA LYS A 221 32.45 -14.74 -8.25
C LYS A 221 32.60 -14.98 -6.75
N LEU A 222 31.52 -14.80 -5.99
CA LEU A 222 31.52 -15.00 -4.54
C LEU A 222 31.85 -16.45 -4.15
N GLU A 223 31.33 -17.42 -4.90
CA GLU A 223 31.65 -18.84 -4.72
C GLU A 223 33.15 -19.11 -4.92
N GLN A 224 33.78 -18.47 -5.92
CA GLN A 224 35.22 -18.57 -6.16
C GLN A 224 36.05 -17.94 -5.03
N THR A 225 35.57 -16.85 -4.42
CA THR A 225 36.26 -16.17 -3.30
C THR A 225 36.16 -16.94 -1.97
N ILE A 226 35.10 -17.73 -1.77
CA ILE A 226 34.85 -18.47 -0.51
C ILE A 226 35.15 -19.97 -0.72
N ALA A 227 36.37 -20.26 -1.16
CA ALA A 227 36.79 -21.62 -1.52
C ALA A 227 37.13 -22.49 -0.29
N THR A 228 37.57 -21.89 0.83
CA THR A 228 38.07 -22.65 1.99
C THR A 228 37.09 -22.69 3.16
N LYS A 229 37.11 -23.79 3.93
CA LYS A 229 36.27 -23.97 5.12
C LYS A 229 36.51 -22.91 6.20
N ASP A 230 37.73 -22.42 6.33
CA ASP A 230 38.08 -21.37 7.32
C ASP A 230 37.49 -20.01 6.94
N GLN A 231 37.48 -19.67 5.65
CA GLN A 231 36.81 -18.45 5.17
C GLN A 231 35.30 -18.52 5.37
N GLN A 232 34.69 -19.69 5.14
CA GLN A 232 33.26 -19.93 5.40
C GLN A 232 32.90 -19.79 6.88
N LEU A 233 33.77 -20.28 7.77
CA LEU A 233 33.59 -20.17 9.21
C LEU A 233 33.65 -18.71 9.67
N LYS A 234 34.73 -17.99 9.34
CA LYS A 234 34.89 -16.56 9.68
C LYS A 234 33.75 -15.70 9.13
N ALA A 235 33.27 -16.02 7.92
CA ALA A 235 32.11 -15.37 7.33
C ALA A 235 30.85 -15.56 8.19
N SER A 236 30.55 -16.81 8.57
CA SER A 236 29.36 -17.16 9.34
C SER A 236 29.38 -16.54 10.74
N GLU A 237 30.55 -16.46 11.40
CA GLU A 237 30.71 -15.79 12.69
C GLU A 237 30.47 -14.29 12.61
N LYS A 238 30.99 -13.61 11.56
CA LYS A 238 30.73 -12.18 11.31
C LYS A 238 29.25 -11.91 11.08
N ASP A 239 28.58 -12.78 10.32
CA ASP A 239 27.15 -12.65 10.03
C ASP A 239 26.29 -12.89 11.29
N GLN A 240 26.62 -13.89 12.12
CA GLN A 240 25.96 -14.13 13.41
C GLN A 240 26.12 -12.94 14.37
N LYS A 241 27.33 -12.38 14.47
CA LYS A 241 27.59 -11.19 15.29
C LYS A 241 26.78 -9.98 14.80
N ARG A 242 26.66 -9.81 13.48
CA ARG A 242 25.84 -8.74 12.89
C ARG A 242 24.37 -8.89 13.25
N LEU A 243 23.81 -10.10 13.13
CA LEU A 243 22.44 -10.37 13.54
C LEU A 243 22.26 -10.07 15.03
N GLN A 244 23.17 -10.52 15.88
CA GLN A 244 23.12 -10.28 17.32
C GLN A 244 23.09 -8.78 17.65
N ASN A 245 24.00 -8.00 17.07
CA ASN A 245 24.05 -6.55 17.28
C ASN A 245 22.79 -5.83 16.75
N LEU A 246 22.19 -6.32 15.66
CA LEU A 246 20.90 -5.81 15.18
C LEU A 246 19.80 -6.10 16.20
N ILE A 247 19.69 -7.35 16.66
CA ILE A 247 18.67 -7.77 17.63
C ILE A 247 18.80 -7.01 18.94
N GLU A 248 20.01 -6.82 19.47
CA GLU A 248 20.22 -6.06 20.71
C GLU A 248 19.75 -4.62 20.60
N ARG A 249 20.01 -3.96 19.45
CA ARG A 249 19.53 -2.60 19.22
C ARG A 249 18.02 -2.56 18.99
N VAL A 250 17.48 -3.50 18.23
CA VAL A 250 16.03 -3.62 18.02
C VAL A 250 15.32 -3.84 19.36
N VAL A 251 15.77 -4.76 20.21
CA VAL A 251 15.17 -5.02 21.53
C VAL A 251 15.25 -3.80 22.44
N ARG A 252 16.37 -3.05 22.39
CA ARG A 252 16.52 -1.81 23.17
C ARG A 252 15.51 -0.74 22.78
N VAL A 253 15.33 -0.51 21.47
CA VAL A 253 14.50 0.58 20.95
C VAL A 253 13.02 0.20 20.89
N ALA A 254 12.73 -1.05 20.51
CA ALA A 254 11.38 -1.58 20.42
C ALA A 254 10.75 -1.86 21.80
N GLY A 255 11.49 -1.69 22.90
CA GLY A 255 11.03 -1.87 24.28
C GLY A 255 9.54 -1.52 24.46
N ASP A 256 8.78 -2.57 24.77
CA ASP A 256 7.31 -2.64 24.87
C ASP A 256 6.59 -1.65 23.95
N ILE A 257 6.66 -1.89 22.64
CA ILE A 257 5.64 -1.34 21.74
C ILE A 257 4.33 -2.01 22.16
N ASP A 258 3.52 -1.30 22.95
CA ASP A 258 2.24 -1.77 23.47
C ASP A 258 1.44 -2.42 22.34
N ALA A 259 1.28 -3.73 22.45
CA ALA A 259 0.39 -4.49 21.59
C ALA A 259 -1.03 -3.90 21.75
N PRO A 260 -1.86 -3.88 20.70
CA PRO A 260 -3.25 -3.47 20.82
C PRO A 260 -3.92 -4.20 21.98
N VAL A 261 -4.76 -3.49 22.75
CA VAL A 261 -5.31 -3.90 24.07
C VAL A 261 -6.09 -5.23 24.07
N ASN A 262 -6.28 -5.89 22.92
CA ASN A 262 -7.13 -7.08 22.77
C ASN A 262 -6.49 -8.23 21.97
N THR A 263 -5.18 -8.42 22.07
CA THR A 263 -4.54 -9.59 21.44
C THR A 263 -3.97 -10.57 22.46
N GLN A 264 -4.23 -11.86 22.21
CA GLN A 264 -3.68 -12.95 23.01
C GLN A 264 -2.15 -12.87 23.04
N LYS A 265 -1.56 -13.17 24.21
CA LYS A 265 -0.11 -13.15 24.38
C LYS A 265 0.48 -14.29 23.55
N ILE A 266 1.50 -14.02 22.74
CA ILE A 266 2.17 -15.08 21.96
C ILE A 266 2.70 -16.19 22.88
N THR A 267 3.11 -15.84 24.10
CA THR A 267 3.61 -16.76 25.13
C THR A 267 2.58 -17.80 25.58
N SER A 268 1.27 -17.51 25.48
CA SER A 268 0.21 -18.50 25.76
C SER A 268 -0.09 -19.41 24.58
N LEU A 269 0.44 -19.13 23.38
CA LEU A 269 0.22 -19.90 22.15
C LEU A 269 1.36 -20.89 21.85
N LYS A 270 2.10 -21.30 22.87
CA LYS A 270 3.15 -22.31 22.73
C LYS A 270 2.56 -23.62 22.20
N GLY A 271 3.13 -24.15 21.12
CA GLY A 271 2.64 -25.32 20.40
C GLY A 271 1.39 -25.06 19.54
N GLN A 272 0.93 -23.82 19.44
CA GLN A 272 -0.29 -23.43 18.74
C GLN A 272 -0.06 -22.38 17.64
N LEU A 273 1.18 -21.93 17.41
CA LEU A 273 1.45 -20.95 16.36
C LEU A 273 1.30 -21.59 14.97
N PRO A 274 0.65 -20.90 14.02
CA PRO A 274 0.61 -21.35 12.63
C PRO A 274 2.02 -21.40 12.04
N TRP A 275 2.21 -22.30 11.07
CA TRP A 275 3.45 -22.37 10.31
C TRP A 275 3.61 -21.12 9.43
N PRO A 276 4.83 -20.54 9.35
CA PRO A 276 5.08 -19.34 8.56
C PRO A 276 5.07 -19.61 7.06
N THR A 277 5.37 -20.84 6.64
CA THR A 277 5.19 -21.31 5.26
C THR A 277 5.00 -22.84 5.27
N LYS A 278 4.54 -23.41 4.15
CA LYS A 278 4.35 -24.85 4.00
C LYS A 278 5.59 -25.47 3.36
N GLY A 279 6.09 -26.55 3.95
CA GLY A 279 7.15 -27.38 3.35
C GLY A 279 8.00 -28.13 4.38
N PRO A 280 8.91 -29.00 3.93
CA PRO A 280 9.75 -29.80 4.82
C PRO A 280 10.82 -28.96 5.54
N VAL A 281 11.11 -29.31 6.79
CA VAL A 281 12.24 -28.72 7.53
C VAL A 281 13.54 -29.35 7.01
N ARG A 282 14.39 -28.55 6.35
CA ARG A 282 15.70 -28.97 5.83
C ARG A 282 16.80 -28.85 6.89
N HIS A 283 16.73 -27.84 7.74
CA HIS A 283 17.63 -27.66 8.88
C HIS A 283 16.82 -27.32 10.12
N SER A 284 17.13 -28.02 11.21
CA SER A 284 16.45 -27.84 12.49
C SER A 284 17.24 -26.89 13.39
N TYR A 285 16.55 -26.33 14.38
CA TYR A 285 17.20 -25.57 15.45
C TYR A 285 18.34 -26.37 16.07
N ASN A 286 19.46 -25.69 16.33
CA ASN A 286 20.66 -26.25 16.93
C ASN A 286 21.32 -27.40 16.14
N SER A 287 20.97 -27.65 14.88
CA SER A 287 21.73 -28.57 14.04
C SER A 287 23.05 -27.93 13.58
N GLN A 288 24.02 -28.74 13.16
CA GLN A 288 25.30 -28.24 12.64
C GLN A 288 25.10 -27.48 11.31
N ARG A 289 25.83 -26.38 11.11
CA ARG A 289 25.77 -25.53 9.90
C ARG A 289 27.10 -25.48 9.17
N VAL A 290 28.14 -24.88 9.76
CA VAL A 290 29.47 -24.73 9.14
C VAL A 290 30.52 -25.40 10.00
N SER A 291 31.20 -26.40 9.41
CA SER A 291 32.34 -27.11 10.01
C SER A 291 32.11 -27.61 11.45
N GLY A 292 30.87 -27.91 11.83
CA GLY A 292 30.47 -28.31 13.19
C GLY A 292 30.58 -27.23 14.28
N LYS A 293 31.23 -26.09 13.98
CA LYS A 293 31.49 -24.98 14.92
C LYS A 293 30.35 -23.96 14.97
N VAL A 294 29.62 -23.78 13.88
CA VAL A 294 28.43 -22.92 13.81
C VAL A 294 27.17 -23.77 13.80
N ARG A 295 26.17 -23.38 14.59
CA ARG A 295 24.89 -24.07 14.69
C ARG A 295 23.76 -23.18 14.19
N TRP A 296 22.68 -23.80 13.72
CA TRP A 296 21.48 -23.08 13.30
C TRP A 296 20.77 -22.47 14.52
N GLN A 297 20.52 -21.15 14.50
CA GLN A 297 19.78 -20.43 15.54
C GLN A 297 18.26 -20.47 15.32
N GLY A 298 17.82 -20.91 14.15
CA GLY A 298 16.44 -21.13 13.76
C GLY A 298 16.28 -22.41 12.95
N MET A 299 15.29 -22.45 12.06
CA MET A 299 15.04 -23.56 11.14
C MET A 299 15.02 -23.07 9.69
N LEU A 300 15.40 -23.95 8.75
CA LEU A 300 15.23 -23.71 7.32
C LEU A 300 14.09 -24.58 6.80
N ILE A 301 13.01 -23.95 6.37
CA ILE A 301 11.83 -24.60 5.79
C ILE A 301 11.96 -24.53 4.27
N GLY A 302 12.06 -25.68 3.60
CA GLY A 302 12.12 -25.75 2.15
C GLY A 302 10.78 -25.41 1.53
N ALA A 303 10.73 -24.45 0.62
CA ALA A 303 9.54 -24.09 -0.14
C ALA A 303 9.93 -23.50 -1.50
N PRO A 304 9.10 -23.65 -2.54
CA PRO A 304 9.33 -22.98 -3.82
C PRO A 304 9.47 -21.47 -3.67
N ALA A 305 10.27 -20.84 -4.54
CA ALA A 305 10.28 -19.39 -4.64
C ALA A 305 8.85 -18.86 -4.88
N ASP A 306 8.57 -17.66 -4.38
CA ASP A 306 7.24 -17.02 -4.42
C ASP A 306 6.17 -17.65 -3.50
N SER A 307 6.48 -18.73 -2.78
CA SER A 307 5.58 -19.26 -1.75
C SER A 307 5.29 -18.18 -0.69
N PRO A 308 4.06 -18.08 -0.17
CA PRO A 308 3.72 -17.06 0.80
C PRO A 308 4.44 -17.31 2.13
N VAL A 309 5.02 -16.26 2.68
CA VAL A 309 5.53 -16.20 4.06
C VAL A 309 4.54 -15.42 4.90
N LYS A 310 4.02 -16.07 5.94
CA LYS A 310 2.97 -15.54 6.80
C LYS A 310 3.51 -15.21 8.18
N ALA A 311 3.04 -14.12 8.77
CA ALA A 311 3.33 -13.81 10.16
C ALA A 311 2.73 -14.89 11.07
N VAL A 312 3.53 -15.45 11.97
CA VAL A 312 3.06 -16.50 12.89
C VAL A 312 2.11 -15.96 13.96
N HIS A 313 2.14 -14.65 14.20
CA HIS A 313 1.33 -13.99 15.20
C HIS A 313 1.16 -12.51 14.87
N HIS A 314 0.19 -11.85 15.48
CA HIS A 314 0.07 -10.40 15.36
C HIS A 314 1.32 -9.72 15.95
N GLY A 315 1.72 -8.58 15.38
CA GLY A 315 2.87 -7.84 15.87
C GLY A 315 3.21 -6.64 15.01
N ARG A 316 4.32 -5.99 15.32
CA ARG A 316 4.82 -4.83 14.58
C ARG A 316 6.14 -5.16 13.91
N VAL A 317 6.29 -4.72 12.66
CA VAL A 317 7.54 -4.91 11.92
C VAL A 317 8.59 -3.95 12.48
N VAL A 318 9.66 -4.51 13.04
CA VAL A 318 10.78 -3.76 13.64
C VAL A 318 12.04 -3.79 12.79
N PHE A 319 12.03 -4.58 11.71
CA PHE A 319 13.05 -4.56 10.66
C PHE A 319 12.47 -5.15 9.37
N ALA A 320 12.72 -4.53 8.22
CA ALA A 320 12.31 -5.02 6.91
C ALA A 320 13.29 -4.53 5.84
N ASP A 321 14.44 -5.17 5.78
CA ASP A 321 15.54 -4.76 4.90
C ASP A 321 16.47 -5.94 4.60
N TYR A 322 17.50 -5.71 3.79
CA TYR A 322 18.57 -6.65 3.58
C TYR A 322 19.49 -6.74 4.80
N LEU A 323 19.81 -7.96 5.24
CA LEU A 323 20.85 -8.24 6.20
C LEU A 323 21.82 -9.26 5.62
N ARG A 324 23.09 -8.87 5.46
CA ARG A 324 24.14 -9.76 4.97
C ARG A 324 24.22 -11.05 5.80
N GLY A 325 24.23 -12.19 5.11
CA GLY A 325 24.16 -13.55 5.67
C GLY A 325 22.73 -14.10 5.82
N HIS A 326 21.72 -13.21 5.83
CA HIS A 326 20.30 -13.55 5.99
C HIS A 326 19.45 -13.13 4.78
N GLY A 327 19.99 -12.29 3.88
CA GLY A 327 19.26 -11.79 2.72
C GLY A 327 18.19 -10.78 3.12
N LEU A 328 17.11 -10.71 2.33
CA LEU A 328 15.93 -9.92 2.69
C LEU A 328 15.28 -10.52 3.93
N LEU A 329 15.29 -9.76 5.03
CA LEU A 329 14.86 -10.18 6.36
C LEU A 329 13.73 -9.29 6.85
N VAL A 330 12.69 -9.92 7.41
CA VAL A 330 11.65 -9.26 8.19
C VAL A 330 11.77 -9.72 9.63
N ILE A 331 11.72 -8.78 10.57
CA ILE A 331 11.63 -9.06 12.00
C ILE A 331 10.33 -8.46 12.51
N VAL A 332 9.50 -9.30 13.13
CA VAL A 332 8.24 -8.88 13.76
C VAL A 332 8.39 -9.00 15.27
N ASP A 333 8.10 -7.91 15.96
CA ASP A 333 7.95 -7.87 17.41
C ASP A 333 6.51 -8.18 17.80
N HIS A 334 6.34 -9.19 18.63
CA HIS A 334 5.04 -9.67 19.13
C HIS A 334 4.76 -9.20 20.57
N GLY A 335 5.61 -8.33 21.12
CA GLY A 335 5.56 -7.90 22.51
C GLY A 335 6.13 -8.92 23.48
N HIS A 336 6.29 -8.52 24.75
CA HIS A 336 6.81 -9.38 25.82
C HIS A 336 8.16 -10.04 25.50
N GLY A 337 9.02 -9.30 24.77
CA GLY A 337 10.35 -9.75 24.35
C GLY A 337 10.35 -10.86 23.29
N MET A 338 9.23 -11.13 22.64
CA MET A 338 9.11 -12.20 21.64
C MET A 338 9.26 -11.64 20.22
N LEU A 339 10.30 -12.08 19.51
CA LEU A 339 10.54 -11.71 18.12
C LEU A 339 10.41 -12.93 17.21
N SER A 340 9.87 -12.73 16.01
CA SER A 340 9.99 -13.68 14.91
C SER A 340 10.77 -13.09 13.75
N LEU A 341 11.67 -13.90 13.17
CA LEU A 341 12.53 -13.52 12.07
C LEU A 341 12.20 -14.39 10.85
N TYR A 342 12.10 -13.76 9.69
CA TYR A 342 11.79 -14.39 8.41
C TYR A 342 12.83 -13.93 7.40
N ALA A 343 13.73 -14.81 6.98
CA ALA A 343 14.86 -14.45 6.12
C ALA A 343 14.93 -15.27 4.83
N HIS A 344 15.90 -14.93 3.98
CA HIS A 344 16.09 -15.45 2.62
C HIS A 344 14.93 -15.13 1.67
N ASN A 345 14.10 -14.14 2.00
CA ASN A 345 12.94 -13.78 1.20
C ASN A 345 13.34 -13.29 -0.19
N LYS A 346 12.48 -13.51 -1.18
CA LYS A 346 12.62 -12.91 -2.52
C LYS A 346 12.09 -11.48 -2.52
N THR A 347 11.06 -11.21 -1.73
CA THR A 347 10.35 -9.93 -1.70
C THR A 347 9.78 -9.71 -0.31
N LEU A 348 9.90 -8.47 0.18
CA LEU A 348 9.27 -8.02 1.42
C LEU A 348 8.03 -7.21 1.05
N TYR A 349 6.88 -7.58 1.61
CA TYR A 349 5.63 -6.85 1.37
C TYR A 349 5.38 -5.79 2.43
N LYS A 350 6.02 -5.92 3.59
CA LYS A 350 5.92 -5.03 4.73
C LYS A 350 7.13 -4.12 4.87
N THR A 351 6.90 -2.94 5.43
CA THR A 351 7.95 -1.96 5.77
C THR A 351 8.05 -1.76 7.28
N LEU A 352 9.14 -1.14 7.72
CA LEU A 352 9.39 -0.83 9.12
C LEU A 352 8.22 -0.02 9.73
N GLY A 353 7.71 -0.52 10.86
CA GLY A 353 6.68 0.12 11.66
C GLY A 353 5.25 -0.34 11.34
N GLU A 354 5.03 -1.06 10.25
CA GLU A 354 3.72 -1.62 9.90
C GLU A 354 3.27 -2.68 10.92
N TRP A 355 1.96 -2.69 11.20
CA TRP A 355 1.32 -3.77 11.93
C TRP A 355 1.04 -4.95 11.00
N VAL A 356 1.13 -6.15 11.56
CA VAL A 356 0.78 -7.40 10.88
C VAL A 356 -0.13 -8.23 11.74
N ASN A 357 -1.09 -8.91 11.12
CA ASN A 357 -1.97 -9.87 11.76
C ASN A 357 -1.40 -11.29 11.66
N ALA A 358 -1.82 -12.18 12.57
CA ALA A 358 -1.49 -13.60 12.47
C ALA A 358 -2.02 -14.17 11.13
N GLY A 359 -1.17 -14.85 10.38
CA GLY A 359 -1.51 -15.43 9.07
C GLY A 359 -1.42 -14.47 7.89
N GLU A 360 -1.18 -13.18 8.12
CA GLU A 360 -1.00 -12.19 7.07
C GLU A 360 0.28 -12.46 6.26
N ILE A 361 0.22 -12.30 4.94
CA ILE A 361 1.38 -12.48 4.06
C ILE A 361 2.31 -11.27 4.22
N ILE A 362 3.51 -11.51 4.72
CA ILE A 362 4.51 -10.47 5.01
C ILE A 362 5.67 -10.46 4.02
N ALA A 363 5.94 -11.59 3.39
CA ALA A 363 7.02 -11.75 2.42
C ALA A 363 6.72 -12.91 1.45
N ALA A 364 7.60 -13.08 0.47
CA ALA A 364 7.63 -14.23 -0.42
C ALA A 364 8.93 -15.00 -0.26
N VAL A 365 8.84 -16.33 -0.22
CA VAL A 365 10.00 -17.23 -0.12
C VAL A 365 10.95 -16.97 -1.29
N GLY A 366 12.25 -16.99 -1.00
CA GLY A 366 13.30 -16.84 -1.99
C GLY A 366 14.56 -17.58 -1.60
N ASN A 367 15.66 -17.11 -2.16
CA ASN A 367 17.02 -17.58 -1.88
C ASN A 367 17.99 -16.40 -1.72
N SER A 368 17.51 -15.26 -1.21
CA SER A 368 18.36 -14.09 -0.97
C SER A 368 19.37 -14.34 0.14
N GLY A 369 20.43 -13.55 0.19
CA GLY A 369 21.60 -13.80 1.03
C GLY A 369 22.49 -14.91 0.47
N GLY A 370 22.46 -15.12 -0.85
CA GLY A 370 23.31 -16.08 -1.55
C GLY A 370 22.99 -17.55 -1.29
N GLN A 371 21.73 -17.88 -0.97
CA GLN A 371 21.35 -19.28 -0.74
C GLN A 371 21.27 -20.04 -2.07
N ALA A 372 21.74 -21.29 -2.07
CA ALA A 372 21.73 -22.14 -3.27
C ALA A 372 20.30 -22.56 -3.68
N GLN A 373 19.43 -22.80 -2.71
CA GLN A 373 18.06 -23.25 -2.93
C GLN A 373 17.07 -22.31 -2.24
N ALA A 374 15.85 -22.23 -2.80
CA ALA A 374 14.77 -21.49 -2.18
C ALA A 374 14.31 -22.15 -0.87
N GLY A 375 14.00 -21.32 0.12
CA GLY A 375 13.53 -21.72 1.44
C GLY A 375 13.38 -20.53 2.37
N LEU A 376 12.62 -20.72 3.44
CA LEU A 376 12.42 -19.73 4.49
C LEU A 376 13.33 -20.05 5.67
N TYR A 377 14.22 -19.15 6.02
CA TYR A 377 14.84 -19.17 7.35
C TYR A 377 13.87 -18.55 8.36
N PHE A 378 13.51 -19.32 9.38
CA PHE A 378 12.58 -18.91 10.42
C PHE A 378 13.21 -19.08 11.80
N GLU A 379 13.13 -18.03 12.62
CA GLU A 379 13.68 -18.03 13.97
C GLU A 379 12.73 -17.33 14.94
N LEU A 380 12.64 -17.86 16.16
CA LEU A 380 11.93 -17.24 17.27
C LEU A 380 12.92 -16.88 18.37
N ARG A 381 12.87 -15.64 18.83
CA ARG A 381 13.69 -15.17 19.95
C ARG A 381 12.82 -14.76 21.12
N LYS A 382 13.30 -15.06 22.34
CA LYS A 382 12.77 -14.54 23.60
C LYS A 382 13.84 -13.72 24.28
N ASN A 383 13.57 -12.45 24.56
CA ASN A 383 14.50 -11.50 25.15
C ASN A 383 15.85 -11.48 24.42
N GLY A 384 15.80 -11.49 23.08
CA GLY A 384 16.99 -11.52 22.22
C GLY A 384 17.68 -12.88 22.05
N THR A 385 17.30 -13.90 22.82
CA THR A 385 17.91 -15.25 22.74
C THR A 385 17.12 -16.19 21.81
N PRO A 386 17.78 -16.93 20.90
CA PRO A 386 17.10 -17.89 20.01
C PRO A 386 16.47 -19.07 20.76
N THR A 387 15.24 -19.41 20.42
CA THR A 387 14.48 -20.54 20.97
C THR A 387 14.12 -21.54 19.89
N ASN A 388 13.93 -22.82 20.24
CA ASN A 388 13.53 -23.84 19.27
C ASN A 388 12.11 -23.57 18.73
N PRO A 389 11.92 -23.22 17.44
CA PRO A 389 10.60 -22.87 16.94
C PRO A 389 9.63 -24.06 16.88
N HIS A 390 10.12 -25.31 16.84
CA HIS A 390 9.26 -26.50 16.89
C HIS A 390 8.40 -26.57 18.15
N HIS A 391 8.86 -26.00 19.27
CA HIS A 391 8.07 -25.98 20.51
C HIS A 391 6.92 -24.97 20.48
N TRP A 392 6.91 -24.07 19.49
CA TRP A 392 5.92 -23.00 19.36
C TRP A 392 4.91 -23.28 18.25
N LEU A 393 5.36 -23.87 17.15
CA LEU A 393 4.52 -24.18 16.00
C LEU A 393 3.54 -25.32 16.30
N LYS A 394 2.36 -25.28 15.69
CA LYS A 394 1.40 -26.39 15.67
C LYS A 394 2.09 -27.65 15.13
N LYS A 395 1.81 -28.81 15.72
CA LYS A 395 2.21 -30.09 15.11
C LYS A 395 1.63 -30.14 13.70
N SER A 396 2.47 -30.45 12.71
CA SER A 396 2.00 -30.71 11.35
C SER A 396 1.04 -31.89 11.42
N ALA A 397 -0.20 -31.68 10.93
CA ALA A 397 -1.18 -32.75 10.78
C ALA A 397 -0.68 -33.80 9.78
#